data_AF-A0A6P3X9R0-F1
#
_entry.id   AF-A0A6P3X9R0-F1
#
_cell.length_a   1.000
_cell.length_b   1.000
_cell.length_c   1.000
_cell.angle_alpha   90.00
_cell.angle_beta   90.00
_cell.angle_gamma   90.00
#
_symmetry.space_group_name_H-M   'P 1'
#
loop_
_entity.id
_entity.type
_entity.pdbx_description
1 polymer ?
#
loop_
_entity_poly.entity_id
_entity_poly.type
_entity_poly.pdbx_seq_one_letter_code
_entity_poly.pdbx_strand_id
1 'polypeptide(L)'
;MESKGSDDDEKPFSSRSRRNGLKCTVDRHMCSRCSKSYIHAWHLKRHTKFECGQEPKVQCPYCAVKMKQRGHVYRHIRQCHRGKNVYVIDLN
;
A
#
# COMPACT_ATOMS: atom_id res chain seq x y z
N MET A 1 -12.51 -0.69 44.25
CA MET A 1 -12.25 0.68 43.79
C MET A 1 -11.27 0.52 42.63
N GLU A 2 -11.75 0.04 41.47
CA GLU A 2 -12.21 0.89 40.34
C GLU A 2 -11.04 1.74 39.81
N SER A 3 -10.56 1.72 38.57
CA SER A 3 -11.09 1.34 37.25
C SER A 3 -9.89 1.30 36.25
N LYS A 4 -9.76 0.30 35.36
CA LYS A 4 -10.04 0.32 33.90
C LYS A 4 -9.44 1.47 33.07
N GLY A 5 -8.74 1.06 32.00
CA GLY A 5 -8.69 1.73 30.68
C GLY A 5 -7.26 1.94 30.14
N SER A 6 -6.95 1.92 28.84
CA SER A 6 -7.39 1.14 27.66
C SER A 6 -6.81 1.94 26.49
N ASP A 7 -5.65 1.54 25.96
CA ASP A 7 -4.93 2.36 24.99
C ASP A 7 -4.66 1.58 23.69
N ASP A 8 -5.53 1.91 22.73
CA ASP A 8 -5.29 2.11 21.30
C ASP A 8 -4.89 0.92 20.41
N ASP A 9 -5.94 0.32 19.86
CA ASP A 9 -6.09 -0.40 18.59
C ASP A 9 -5.20 0.13 17.44
N GLU A 10 -3.93 -0.28 17.38
CA GLU A 10 -3.17 -0.24 16.13
C GLU A 10 -3.74 -1.31 15.19
N LYS A 11 -4.66 -0.92 14.30
CA LYS A 11 -5.26 -1.83 13.32
C LYS A 11 -4.27 -2.19 12.22
N PRO A 12 -3.74 -3.43 12.16
CA PRO A 12 -2.98 -3.88 11.00
C PRO A 12 -3.93 -4.00 9.81
N PHE A 13 -3.44 -3.61 8.62
CA PHE A 13 -4.11 -3.81 7.34
C PHE A 13 -4.61 -5.26 7.23
N SER A 14 -5.92 -5.45 7.38
CA SER A 14 -6.56 -6.76 7.39
C SER A 14 -6.46 -7.44 6.03
N SER A 15 -5.40 -8.22 5.79
CA SER A 15 -5.44 -9.32 4.84
C SER A 15 -6.09 -10.51 5.54
N ARG A 16 -7.42 -10.64 5.43
CA ARG A 16 -8.16 -11.84 5.85
C ARG A 16 -7.72 -13.04 5.00
N SER A 17 -6.62 -13.68 5.37
CA SER A 17 -6.27 -15.02 4.88
C SER A 17 -6.79 -16.06 5.85
N ARG A 18 -7.95 -16.66 5.55
CA ARG A 18 -8.25 -18.02 6.03
C ARG A 18 -7.21 -18.93 5.40
N ARG A 19 -6.12 -19.23 6.12
CA ARG A 19 -5.11 -20.19 5.67
C ARG A 19 -5.65 -21.60 5.91
N ASN A 20 -6.30 -22.17 4.90
CA ASN A 20 -6.32 -23.63 4.77
C ASN A 20 -4.94 -24.06 4.25
N GLY A 21 -4.31 -24.99 4.94
CA GLY A 21 -2.90 -25.33 4.78
C GLY A 21 -2.58 -25.96 3.43
N LEU A 22 -1.79 -25.25 2.63
CA LEU A 22 -0.89 -25.77 1.60
C LEU A 22 0.33 -24.84 1.58
N LYS A 23 1.44 -25.23 2.22
CA LYS A 23 2.73 -24.53 2.05
C LYS A 23 3.27 -24.90 0.67
N CYS A 24 2.73 -24.30 -0.39
CA CYS A 24 3.46 -24.23 -1.65
C CYS A 24 4.57 -23.19 -1.46
N THR A 25 5.82 -23.63 -1.42
CA THR A 25 7.00 -22.78 -1.49
C THR A 25 7.10 -22.20 -2.90
N VAL A 26 6.20 -21.26 -3.22
CA VAL A 26 6.30 -20.48 -4.46
C VAL A 26 7.54 -19.60 -4.32
N ASP A 27 8.53 -19.82 -5.18
CA ASP A 27 9.73 -19.00 -5.24
C ASP A 27 9.31 -17.53 -5.41
N ARG A 28 9.74 -16.68 -4.47
CA ARG A 28 9.34 -15.28 -4.45
C ARG A 28 10.45 -14.44 -5.05
N HIS A 29 10.06 -13.56 -5.97
CA HIS A 29 10.97 -12.61 -6.58
C HIS A 29 11.20 -11.43 -5.65
N MET A 30 12.39 -11.34 -5.06
CA MET A 30 12.79 -10.29 -4.12
C MET A 30 13.47 -9.12 -4.84
N CYS A 31 13.21 -7.90 -4.38
CA CYS A 31 13.93 -6.73 -4.84
C CYS A 31 15.31 -6.66 -4.17
N SER A 32 16.38 -6.44 -4.94
CA SER A 32 17.73 -6.26 -4.40
C SER A 32 17.95 -4.89 -3.73
N ARG A 33 17.10 -3.91 -4.04
CA ARG A 33 17.20 -2.53 -3.55
C ARG A 33 16.28 -2.24 -2.35
N CYS A 34 15.33 -3.13 -2.04
CA CYS A 34 14.46 -2.99 -0.88
C CYS A 34 13.93 -4.36 -0.43
N SER A 35 13.43 -4.46 0.80
CA SER A 35 13.00 -5.73 1.41
C SER A 35 11.63 -6.25 0.91
N LYS A 36 11.15 -5.84 -0.27
CA LYS A 36 9.85 -6.28 -0.83
C LYS A 36 10.01 -7.52 -1.69
N SER A 37 9.06 -8.45 -1.56
CA SER A 37 8.99 -9.70 -2.35
C SER A 37 7.65 -9.83 -3.07
N TYR A 38 7.69 -10.46 -4.25
CA TYR A 38 6.53 -10.62 -5.12
C TYR A 38 6.40 -12.07 -5.58
N ILE A 39 5.16 -12.55 -5.72
CA ILE A 39 4.88 -13.91 -6.21
C ILE A 39 5.24 -14.05 -7.69
N HIS A 40 5.12 -12.97 -8.47
CA HIS A 40 5.38 -12.99 -9.92
C HIS A 40 6.54 -12.05 -10.30
N ALA A 41 7.39 -12.49 -11.22
CA ALA A 41 8.53 -11.71 -11.72
C ALA A 41 8.10 -10.38 -12.36
N TRP A 42 6.96 -10.34 -13.05
CA TRP A 42 6.46 -9.11 -13.69
C TRP A 42 6.10 -8.03 -12.67
N HIS A 43 5.59 -8.41 -11.50
CA HIS A 43 5.34 -7.49 -10.41
C HIS A 43 6.64 -6.91 -9.86
N LEU A 44 7.67 -7.76 -9.66
CA LEU A 44 8.99 -7.29 -9.25
C LEU A 44 9.58 -6.32 -10.29
N LYS A 45 9.49 -6.65 -11.59
CA LYS A 45 10.00 -5.80 -12.68
C LYS A 45 9.32 -4.44 -12.72
N ARG A 46 8.00 -4.40 -12.52
CA ARG A 46 7.26 -3.13 -12.41
C ARG A 46 7.72 -2.34 -11.17
N HIS A 47 7.83 -3.02 -10.04
CA HIS A 47 8.29 -2.42 -8.79
C HIS A 47 9.69 -1.81 -8.93
N THR A 48 10.66 -2.55 -9.43
CA THR A 48 12.04 -2.07 -9.59
C THR A 48 12.13 -0.89 -10.56
N LYS A 49 11.30 -0.88 -11.62
CA LYS A 49 11.29 0.18 -12.63
C LYS A 49 10.64 1.47 -12.16
N PHE A 50 9.51 1.39 -11.44
CA PHE A 50 8.65 2.56 -11.19
C PHE A 50 8.44 2.92 -9.73
N GLU A 51 8.75 2.03 -8.79
CA GLU A 51 8.47 2.25 -7.37
C GLU A 51 9.74 2.22 -6.51
N CYS A 52 10.68 1.35 -6.83
CA CYS A 52 11.88 1.15 -6.03
C CYS A 52 12.86 2.32 -6.23
N GLY A 53 13.21 2.99 -5.13
CA GLY A 53 14.06 4.17 -5.14
C GLY A 53 13.43 5.41 -5.82
N GLN A 54 12.14 5.35 -6.18
CA GLN A 54 11.40 6.49 -6.72
C GLN A 54 10.56 7.13 -5.63
N GLU A 55 10.63 8.46 -5.55
CA GLU A 55 9.78 9.26 -4.68
C GLU A 55 8.34 9.30 -5.19
N PRO A 56 7.35 9.46 -4.30
CA PRO A 56 5.96 9.52 -4.70
C PRO A 56 5.67 10.80 -5.50
N LYS A 57 5.51 10.62 -6.82
CA LYS A 57 5.24 11.70 -7.77
C LYS A 57 3.77 12.07 -7.89
N VAL A 58 2.86 11.34 -7.23
CA VAL A 58 1.42 11.61 -7.35
C VAL A 58 0.88 12.04 -6.00
N GLN A 59 0.29 13.22 -5.94
CA GLN A 59 -0.27 13.80 -4.71
C GLN A 59 -1.80 13.81 -4.75
N CYS A 60 -2.40 13.58 -3.58
CA CYS A 60 -3.82 13.78 -3.37
C CYS A 60 -4.16 15.28 -3.38
N PRO A 61 -5.19 15.74 -4.10
CA PRO A 61 -5.59 17.16 -4.10
C PRO A 61 -6.24 17.61 -2.79
N TYR A 62 -6.62 16.68 -1.91
CA TYR A 62 -7.37 16.96 -0.70
C TYR A 62 -6.55 16.81 0.59
N CYS A 63 -5.31 16.33 0.50
CA CYS A 63 -4.41 16.17 1.63
C CYS A 63 -2.93 16.10 1.21
N ALA A 64 -2.02 16.08 2.18
CA ALA A 64 -0.58 16.01 1.91
C ALA A 64 -0.07 14.61 1.55
N VAL A 65 -0.95 13.62 1.41
CA VAL A 65 -0.55 12.25 1.08
C VAL A 65 -0.03 12.18 -0.36
N LYS A 66 1.20 11.69 -0.50
CA LYS A 66 1.85 11.40 -1.78
C LYS A 66 1.97 9.88 -1.96
N MET A 67 1.73 9.42 -3.17
CA MET A 67 1.86 8.02 -3.56
C MET A 67 2.62 7.87 -4.87
N LYS A 68 3.13 6.66 -5.09
CA LYS A 68 3.95 6.32 -6.26
C LYS A 68 3.12 6.01 -7.51
N GLN A 69 1.81 5.77 -7.35
CA GLN A 69 0.94 5.28 -8.42
C GLN A 69 -0.44 5.96 -8.35
N ARG A 70 -0.97 6.36 -9.52
CA ARG A 70 -2.30 7.00 -9.64
C ARG A 70 -3.42 6.12 -9.10
N GLY A 71 -3.37 4.81 -9.35
CA GLY A 71 -4.37 3.86 -8.85
C GLY A 71 -4.46 3.79 -7.32
N HIS A 72 -3.35 4.04 -6.62
CA HIS A 72 -3.37 4.10 -5.16
C HIS A 72 -4.02 5.39 -4.66
N VAL A 73 -3.78 6.54 -5.31
CA VAL A 73 -4.45 7.82 -5.02
C VAL A 73 -5.96 7.71 -5.24
N TYR A 74 -6.38 7.06 -6.32
CA TYR A 74 -7.79 6.80 -6.58
C TYR A 74 -8.48 6.09 -5.40
N ARG A 75 -7.90 4.97 -4.95
CA ARG A 75 -8.43 4.21 -3.80
C ARG A 75 -8.43 5.04 -2.52
N HIS A 76 -7.37 5.80 -2.27
CA HIS A 76 -7.28 6.68 -1.10
C HIS A 76 -8.38 7.74 -1.09
N ILE A 77 -8.65 8.41 -2.20
CA ILE A 77 -9.71 9.42 -2.27
C ILE A 77 -11.06 8.76 -2.01
N ARG A 78 -11.33 7.59 -2.61
CA ARG A 78 -12.58 6.85 -2.34
C ARG A 78 -12.74 6.44 -0.87
N GLN A 79 -11.65 6.13 -0.18
CA GLN A 79 -11.68 5.65 1.21
C GLN A 79 -11.71 6.80 2.24
N CYS A 80 -10.86 7.81 2.06
CA CYS A 80 -10.60 8.88 3.03
C CYS A 80 -11.33 10.19 2.68
N HIS A 81 -11.76 10.36 1.43
CA HIS A 81 -12.41 11.56 0.92
C HIS A 81 -13.73 11.19 0.23
N ARG A 82 -14.60 10.49 0.97
CA ARG A 82 -15.92 10.07 0.48
C ARG A 82 -16.71 11.26 -0.06
N GLY A 83 -17.34 11.08 -1.22
CA GLY A 83 -18.11 12.12 -1.90
C GLY A 83 -17.29 13.16 -2.65
N LYS A 84 -15.95 13.10 -2.61
CA LYS A 84 -15.10 13.96 -3.43
C LYS A 84 -14.80 13.33 -4.80
N ASN A 85 -14.67 14.17 -5.81
CA ASN A 85 -14.28 13.74 -7.15
C ASN A 85 -12.81 13.28 -7.17
N VAL A 86 -12.51 12.32 -8.01
CA VAL A 86 -11.18 11.69 -8.01
C VAL A 86 -10.27 12.38 -9.01
N TYR A 87 -9.50 13.35 -8.53
CA TYR A 87 -8.43 13.99 -9.28
C TYR A 87 -7.06 13.61 -8.69
N VAL A 88 -6.03 13.64 -9.52
CA VAL A 88 -4.65 13.36 -9.10
C VAL A 88 -3.76 14.51 -9.54
N ILE A 89 -2.85 14.92 -8.67
CA ILE A 89 -1.85 15.95 -8.98
C ILE A 89 -0.54 15.22 -9.27
N ASP A 90 -0.03 15.37 -10.48
CA ASP A 90 1.28 14.85 -10.87
C ASP A 90 2.35 15.90 -10.50
N LEU A 91 3.22 15.57 -9.54
CA LEU A 91 4.39 16.34 -9.13
C LEU A 91 5.54 15.92 -10.06
N ASN A 92 5.80 16.73 -11.09
CA ASN A 92 6.84 16.45 -12.09
C ASN A 92 8.23 16.84 -11.60
#